data_AF-A0A1P8KQM1-F1
#
_entry.id   AF-A0A1P8KQM1-F1
#
_cell.length_a   1.000
_cell.length_b   1.000
_cell.length_c   1.000
_cell.angle_alpha   90.00
_cell.angle_beta   90.00
_cell.angle_gamma   90.00
#
_symmetry.space_group_name_H-M   'P 1'
#
loop_
_entity.id
_entity.type
_entity.pdbx_description
1 polymer ?
#
loop_
_entity_poly.entity_id
_entity_poly.type
_entity_poly.pdbx_seq_one_letter_code
_entity_poly.pdbx_strand_id
1 'polypeptide(L)'
;MTTEKFEIEINTLKKFFELYCKDKHENLVDKEITLEYKDKKFTMNLCLCPTCHDAISYSHQRLIECQHDIKPRCRTCPTPCYEKPRWKNIAKVMKYAAIKLSLTKVKKRIKSLFS
;
A
#
# COMPACT_ATOMS: atom_id res chain seq x y z
N MET A 1 15.80 -5.72 -3.47
CA MET A 1 15.26 -4.61 -4.31
C MET A 1 16.02 -3.32 -4.10
N THR A 2 16.01 -2.43 -5.10
CA THR A 2 16.60 -1.08 -5.00
C THR A 2 15.82 -0.19 -4.03
N THR A 3 16.47 0.87 -3.55
CA THR A 3 15.87 1.79 -2.58
C THR A 3 14.75 2.62 -3.20
N GLU A 4 14.88 2.98 -4.49
CA GLU A 4 13.86 3.69 -5.27
C GLU A 4 12.61 2.81 -5.44
N LYS A 5 12.82 1.51 -5.70
CA LYS A 5 11.70 0.57 -5.81
C LYS A 5 10.97 0.41 -4.48
N PHE A 6 11.70 0.35 -3.38
CA PHE A 6 11.13 0.31 -2.04
C PHE A 6 10.27 1.56 -1.75
N GLU A 7 10.80 2.75 -2.06
CA GLU A 7 10.07 4.02 -1.90
C GLU A 7 8.76 4.06 -2.72
N ILE A 8 8.78 3.59 -3.96
CA ILE A 8 7.58 3.48 -4.79
C ILE A 8 6.53 2.55 -4.16
N GLU A 9 6.97 1.42 -3.61
CA GLU A 9 6.08 0.43 -2.99
C GLU A 9 5.44 0.98 -1.70
N ILE A 10 6.19 1.62 -0.80
CA ILE A 10 5.61 2.22 0.44
C ILE A 10 4.64 3.36 0.12
N ASN A 11 4.94 4.20 -0.88
CA ASN A 11 4.04 5.26 -1.31
C ASN A 11 2.78 4.71 -1.98
N THR A 12 2.90 3.58 -2.69
CA THR A 12 1.75 2.86 -3.24
C THR A 12 0.88 2.31 -2.11
N LEU A 13 1.47 1.68 -1.09
CA LEU A 13 0.76 1.19 0.09
C LEU A 13 0.01 2.34 0.77
N LYS A 14 0.69 3.45 1.09
CA LYS A 14 0.06 4.66 1.66
C LYS A 14 -1.20 5.05 0.88
N LYS A 15 -1.05 5.31 -0.42
CA LYS A 15 -2.16 5.74 -1.28
C LYS A 15 -3.32 4.75 -1.29
N PHE A 16 -3.03 3.45 -1.29
CA PHE A 16 -4.04 2.41 -1.38
C PHE A 16 -4.79 2.25 -0.05
N PHE A 17 -4.07 2.26 1.06
CA PHE A 17 -4.65 2.18 2.39
C PHE A 17 -5.48 3.42 2.72
N GLU A 18 -5.00 4.63 2.43
CA GLU A 18 -5.74 5.87 2.69
C GLU A 18 -7.03 5.91 1.88
N LEU A 19 -6.97 5.55 0.60
CA LEU A 19 -8.16 5.47 -0.26
C LEU A 19 -9.17 4.43 0.24
N TYR A 20 -8.70 3.23 0.59
CA TYR A 20 -9.60 2.18 1.09
C TYR A 20 -10.21 2.57 2.44
N CYS A 21 -9.39 3.05 3.38
CA CYS A 21 -9.81 3.37 4.73
C CYS A 21 -10.83 4.51 4.71
N LYS A 22 -10.55 5.59 3.98
CA LYS A 22 -11.48 6.73 3.83
C LYS A 22 -12.84 6.32 3.27
N ASP A 23 -12.87 5.36 2.34
CA ASP A 23 -14.10 4.93 1.69
C ASP A 23 -14.89 3.88 2.49
N LYS A 24 -14.26 3.19 3.44
CA LYS A 24 -14.82 2.00 4.09
C LYS A 24 -14.93 2.06 5.60
N HIS A 25 -14.15 2.91 6.24
CA HIS A 25 -14.06 3.00 7.69
C HIS A 25 -14.16 4.45 8.14
N GLU A 26 -14.39 4.61 9.45
CA GLU A 26 -14.47 5.89 10.14
C GLU A 26 -13.34 6.00 11.17
N ASN A 27 -13.32 7.07 11.98
CA ASN A 27 -12.35 7.29 13.06
C ASN A 27 -10.90 7.25 12.56
N LEU A 28 -10.62 7.99 11.49
CA LEU A 28 -9.27 8.13 10.96
C LEU A 28 -8.42 8.94 11.93
N VAL A 29 -7.19 8.50 12.12
CA VAL A 29 -6.18 9.19 12.93
C VAL A 29 -4.93 9.39 12.10
N ASP A 30 -4.40 10.60 12.16
CA ASP A 30 -3.11 10.93 11.58
C ASP A 30 -2.00 10.37 12.45
N LYS A 31 -1.05 9.68 11.83
CA LYS A 31 0.18 9.21 12.47
C LYS A 31 1.34 9.40 11.53
N GLU A 32 2.37 10.07 12.02
CA GLU A 32 3.67 10.07 11.36
C GLU A 32 4.38 8.75 11.64
N ILE A 33 4.91 8.14 10.59
CA ILE A 33 5.77 6.97 10.69
C ILE A 33 7.10 7.24 9.99
N THR A 34 8.17 6.64 10.49
CA THR A 34 9.47 6.62 9.83
C THR A 34 9.84 5.16 9.57
N LEU A 35 10.15 4.84 8.31
CA LEU A 35 10.63 3.54 7.87
C LEU A 35 12.12 3.64 7.56
N GLU A 36 12.90 2.69 8.06
CA GLU A 36 14.32 2.56 7.74
C GLU A 36 14.50 1.41 6.75
N TYR A 37 15.21 1.66 5.66
CA TYR A 37 15.53 0.64 4.67
C TYR A 37 16.91 0.91 4.07
N LYS A 38 17.84 -0.02 4.32
CA LYS A 38 19.28 0.19 4.10
C LYS A 38 19.71 1.47 4.82
N ASP A 39 20.51 2.31 4.19
CA ASP A 39 21.03 3.55 4.78
C ASP A 39 20.10 4.77 4.57
N LYS A 40 18.83 4.57 4.22
CA LYS A 40 17.85 5.66 4.03
C LYS A 40 16.67 5.56 5.00
N LYS A 41 16.16 6.74 5.39
CA LYS A 41 14.94 6.90 6.17
C LYS A 41 13.83 7.52 5.32
N PHE A 42 12.62 7.02 5.48
CA PHE A 42 11.43 7.48 4.78
C PHE A 42 10.37 7.87 5.80
N THR A 43 10.08 9.16 5.90
CA THR A 43 9.06 9.68 6.82
C THR A 43 7.78 10.00 6.04
N MET A 44 6.63 9.54 6.55
CA MET A 44 5.33 9.85 5.97
C MET A 44 4.24 9.91 7.03
N ASN A 45 3.31 10.84 6.87
CA ASN A 45 2.06 10.86 7.61
C ASN A 45 1.05 9.88 6.98
N LEU A 46 0.28 9.16 7.79
CA LEU A 46 -0.77 8.24 7.40
C LEU A 46 -2.08 8.61 8.11
N CYS A 47 -3.11 8.93 7.33
CA CYS A 47 -4.47 9.16 7.86
C CYS A 47 -5.31 7.88 7.72
N LEU A 48 -5.34 7.05 8.77
CA LEU A 48 -5.99 5.72 8.74
C LEU A 48 -6.70 5.43 10.07
N CYS A 49 -7.69 4.55 10.05
CA CYS A 49 -8.25 3.97 11.28
C CYS A 49 -7.25 2.99 11.93
N PRO A 50 -7.41 2.63 13.21
CA PRO A 50 -6.47 1.76 13.93
C PRO A 50 -6.20 0.40 13.26
N THR A 51 -7.22 -0.22 12.67
CA THR A 51 -7.07 -1.54 12.01
C THR A 51 -6.30 -1.44 10.69
N CYS A 52 -6.48 -0.34 9.94
CA CYS A 52 -5.68 -0.09 8.74
C CYS A 52 -4.23 0.27 9.07
N HIS A 53 -3.98 0.94 10.20
CA HIS A 53 -2.63 1.19 10.72
C HIS A 53 -1.89 -0.11 11.05
N ASP A 54 -2.53 -1.09 11.68
CA ASP A 54 -1.92 -2.42 11.89
C ASP A 54 -1.59 -3.11 10.55
N ALA A 55 -2.55 -3.12 9.63
CA ALA A 55 -2.40 -3.81 8.36
C ALA A 55 -1.30 -3.21 7.45
N ILE A 56 -1.18 -1.88 7.41
CA ILE A 56 -0.11 -1.23 6.64
C ILE A 56 1.25 -1.40 7.31
N SER A 57 1.32 -1.33 8.65
CA SER A 57 2.55 -1.58 9.41
C SER A 57 3.11 -2.97 9.13
N TYR A 58 2.24 -4.00 9.13
CA TYR A 58 2.62 -5.35 8.73
C TYR A 58 3.12 -5.42 7.28
N SER A 59 2.46 -4.71 6.37
CA SER A 59 2.87 -4.66 4.95
C SER A 59 4.26 -4.04 4.80
N HIS A 60 4.56 -2.95 5.53
CA HIS A 60 5.87 -2.33 5.55
C HIS A 60 6.95 -3.27 6.10
N GLN A 61 6.68 -3.95 7.21
CA GLN A 61 7.60 -4.94 7.79
C GLN A 61 7.95 -6.03 6.76
N ARG A 62 6.94 -6.63 6.11
CA ARG A 62 7.15 -7.65 5.07
C ARG A 62 7.89 -7.13 3.84
N LEU A 63 7.79 -5.83 3.56
CA LEU A 63 8.52 -5.19 2.46
C LEU A 63 9.99 -4.96 2.81
N ILE A 64 10.28 -4.52 4.03
CA ILE A 64 11.64 -4.33 4.56
C ILE A 64 12.38 -5.67 4.61
N GLU A 65 11.72 -6.72 5.09
CA GLU A 65 12.29 -8.07 5.24
C GLU A 65 12.32 -8.88 3.91
N CYS A 66 11.92 -8.27 2.79
CA CYS A 66 11.81 -8.98 1.51
C CYS A 66 13.19 -9.40 0.99
N GLN A 67 13.47 -10.70 1.00
CA GLN A 67 14.77 -11.28 0.60
C GLN A 67 15.03 -11.25 -0.92
N HIS A 68 14.02 -11.01 -1.74
CA HIS A 68 14.19 -10.98 -3.19
C HIS A 68 14.93 -9.72 -3.66
N ASP A 69 15.95 -9.92 -4.48
CA ASP A 69 16.62 -8.80 -5.14
C ASP A 69 15.68 -8.16 -6.18
N ILE A 70 15.18 -8.95 -7.13
CA ILE A 70 14.05 -8.59 -7.99
C ILE A 70 12.76 -9.06 -7.34
N LYS A 71 12.03 -8.13 -6.73
CA LYS A 71 10.79 -8.43 -6.01
C LYS A 71 9.68 -8.92 -6.97
N PRO A 72 9.18 -10.17 -6.83
CA PRO A 72 7.99 -10.61 -7.54
C PRO A 72 6.73 -9.98 -6.93
N ARG A 73 5.61 -10.07 -7.65
CA ARG A 73 4.30 -9.74 -7.08
C ARG A 73 4.03 -10.68 -5.91
N CYS A 74 3.63 -10.14 -4.75
CA CYS A 74 3.41 -10.96 -3.55
C CYS A 74 2.42 -12.13 -3.76
N ARG A 75 1.44 -11.97 -4.67
CA ARG A 75 0.47 -13.03 -5.02
C ARG A 75 1.11 -14.25 -5.68
N THR A 76 2.23 -14.09 -6.37
CA THR A 76 2.94 -15.14 -7.13
C THR A 76 4.35 -15.32 -6.62
N CYS A 77 4.58 -14.98 -5.34
CA CYS A 77 5.89 -15.08 -4.70
C CYS A 77 6.25 -16.55 -4.49
N PRO A 78 7.45 -17.01 -4.88
CA PRO A 78 7.87 -18.40 -4.67
C PRO A 78 8.11 -18.70 -3.18
N THR A 79 8.41 -17.68 -2.37
CA THR A 79 8.57 -17.77 -0.91
C THR A 79 7.61 -16.81 -0.20
N PRO A 80 6.32 -17.16 -0.05
CA PRO A 80 5.33 -16.28 0.58
C PRO A 80 5.67 -15.99 2.06
N CYS A 81 5.79 -14.72 2.42
CA CYS A 81 6.13 -14.28 3.78
C CYS A 81 4.95 -13.75 4.61
N TYR A 82 3.76 -13.65 3.99
CA TYR A 82 2.54 -13.16 4.64
C TYR A 82 1.78 -14.30 5.32
N GLU A 83 1.31 -14.05 6.54
CA GLU A 83 0.31 -14.91 7.17
C GLU A 83 -0.99 -14.89 6.36
N LYS A 84 -1.59 -16.06 6.17
CA LYS A 84 -2.76 -16.23 5.29
C LYS A 84 -3.94 -15.30 5.64
N PRO A 85 -4.32 -15.08 6.92
CA PRO A 85 -5.39 -14.13 7.26
C PRO A 85 -5.01 -12.68 6.94
N ARG A 86 -3.77 -12.26 7.29
CA ARG A 86 -3.26 -10.91 6.99
C ARG A 86 -3.20 -10.67 5.48
N TRP A 87 -2.74 -11.65 4.71
CA TRP A 87 -2.72 -11.60 3.24
C TRP A 87 -4.11 -11.37 2.66
N LYS A 88 -5.13 -12.10 3.12
CA LYS A 88 -6.51 -11.94 2.64
C LYS A 88 -7.04 -10.53 2.90
N ASN A 89 -6.76 -9.98 4.09
CA ASN A 89 -7.13 -8.61 4.44
C ASN A 89 -6.46 -7.61 3.48
N ILE A 90 -5.13 -7.69 3.35
CA ILE A 90 -4.35 -6.75 2.54
C ILE A 90 -4.70 -6.88 1.05
N ALA A 91 -4.94 -8.09 0.55
CA ALA A 91 -5.40 -8.32 -0.82
C ALA A 91 -6.75 -7.65 -1.12
N LYS A 92 -7.66 -7.56 -0.13
CA LYS A 92 -8.93 -6.83 -0.25
C LYS A 92 -8.67 -5.32 -0.44
N VAL A 93 -7.79 -4.74 0.37
CA VAL A 93 -7.36 -3.33 0.25
C VAL A 93 -6.75 -3.08 -1.13
N MET A 94 -5.79 -3.91 -1.54
CA MET A 94 -5.08 -3.77 -2.82
C MET A 94 -6.04 -3.85 -4.01
N LYS A 95 -6.96 -4.83 -4.01
CA LYS A 95 -7.95 -5.02 -5.08
C LYS A 95 -8.89 -3.81 -5.18
N TYR A 96 -9.41 -3.35 -4.05
CA TYR A 96 -10.33 -2.21 -4.02
C TYR A 96 -9.67 -0.94 -4.58
N ALA A 97 -8.50 -0.59 -4.06
CA ALA A 97 -7.79 0.62 -4.45
C ALA A 97 -7.39 0.60 -5.93
N ALA A 98 -6.90 -0.54 -6.43
CA ALA A 98 -6.54 -0.70 -7.85
C ALA A 98 -7.73 -0.46 -8.79
N ILE A 99 -8.90 -1.02 -8.47
CA ILE A 99 -10.13 -0.83 -9.26
C ILE A 99 -10.57 0.64 -9.20
N LYS A 100 -10.67 1.22 -8.00
CA LYS A 100 -11.13 2.60 -7.79
C LYS A 100 -10.26 3.62 -8.53
N LEU A 101 -8.93 3.47 -8.43
CA LEU A 101 -7.98 4.35 -9.13
C LEU A 101 -8.08 4.21 -10.65
N SER A 102 -8.27 2.99 -11.15
CA SER A 102 -8.44 2.73 -12.59
C SER A 102 -9.71 3.38 -13.13
N LEU A 103 -10.84 3.21 -12.45
CA LEU A 103 -12.12 3.83 -12.84
C LEU A 103 -12.04 5.36 -12.81
N THR A 104 -11.34 5.92 -11.81
CA THR A 104 -11.15 7.37 -11.70
C THR A 104 -10.35 7.93 -12.88
N LYS A 105 -9.31 7.22 -13.34
CA LYS A 105 -8.53 7.60 -14.53
C LYS A 105 -9.38 7.58 -15.80
N VAL A 106 -10.18 6.52 -16.00
CA VAL A 106 -11.09 6.40 -17.15
C VAL A 106 -12.09 7.56 -17.17
N LYS A 107 -12.73 7.85 -16.04
CA LYS A 107 -13.69 8.96 -15.93
C LYS A 107 -13.05 10.32 -16.30
N LYS A 108 -11.83 10.58 -15.85
CA LYS A 108 -11.09 11.80 -16.20
C LYS A 108 -10.80 11.89 -17.70
N ARG A 109 -10.35 10.80 -18.31
CA ARG A 109 -10.06 10.73 -19.75
C ARG A 109 -11.31 10.93 -20.61
N ILE A 110 -12.44 10.36 -20.19
CA ILE A 110 -13.72 10.59 -20.88
C ILE A 110 -14.12 12.06 -20.76
N LYS A 111 -14.05 12.65 -19.56
CA LYS A 111 -14.39 14.05 -19.36
C LYS A 111 -13.54 15.00 -20.23
N SER A 112 -12.26 14.72 -20.43
CA SER A 112 -11.39 15.55 -21.27
C SER A 112 -11.65 15.42 -22.78
N LEU A 113 -12.44 14.44 -23.23
CA LEU A 113 -12.81 14.28 -24.64
C LEU A 113 -14.11 15.03 -24.98
N PHE A 114 -14.92 15.36 -23.96
CA PHE A 114 -16.21 16.04 -24.10
C PHE A 114 -16.20 17.45 -23.49
N SER A 115 -15.01 17.99 -23.22
CA SER A 115 -14.77 19.33 -22.72
C SER A 115 -13.82 20.05 -23.66
#